data_AF-A0A969EWC0-F1
#
_entry.id   AF-A0A969EWC0-F1
#
_cell.length_a   1.000
_cell.length_b   1.000
_cell.length_c   1.000
_cell.angle_alpha   90.00
_cell.angle_beta   90.00
_cell.angle_gamma   90.00
#
_symmetry.space_group_name_H-M   'P 1'
#
loop_
_entity.id
_entity.type
_entity.pdbx_description
1 polymer ?
#
loop_
_entity_poly.entity_id
_entity_poly.type
_entity_poly.pdbx_seq_one_letter_code
_entity_poly.pdbx_strand_id
1 'polypeptide(L)'
;MSSLSPGTEAGKSLLTVRVKEAKTAYFGVTSDNYSAPVVGSERYGIYGGLRSTLIPGDEFFASYNRTTSGGSNALDFLYRTPINAQNGTIQLRVAPSWYNITDNEIGNLFDIDGNSQLYELTYRQPLMRTFRKEFALSLGFAFQNGNTNVGGTNLFDTNNRARVLKFGQDFIARDAQGVWAGQSSFNLGLDIFDATDNPGPLADGKFFSWTGQLQRVQRL
;
A
#
# COMPACT_ATOMS: atom_id res chain seq x y z
N MET A 1 -20.29 21.69 10.46
CA MET A 1 -20.77 21.86 11.85
C MET A 1 -21.90 20.88 12.09
N SER A 2 -21.99 20.31 13.29
CA SER A 2 -23.12 19.47 13.69
C SER A 2 -23.75 20.04 14.95
N SER A 3 -25.08 20.04 15.01
CA SER A 3 -25.86 20.48 16.17
C SER A 3 -26.91 19.43 16.51
N LEU A 4 -27.10 19.18 17.80
CA LEU A 4 -28.13 18.29 18.31
C LEU A 4 -29.28 19.14 18.86
N SER A 5 -30.50 18.87 18.39
CA SER A 5 -31.72 19.56 18.83
C SER A 5 -32.73 18.54 19.38
N PRO A 6 -33.68 18.93 20.24
CA PRO A 6 -34.77 18.05 20.65
C PRO A 6 -35.56 17.53 19.44
N GLY A 7 -35.91 16.24 19.44
CA GLY A 7 -36.78 15.63 18.42
C GLY A 7 -38.26 15.93 18.65
N THR A 8 -39.10 15.55 17.70
CA THR A 8 -40.56 15.70 17.78
C THR A 8 -41.22 14.72 18.74
N GLU A 9 -40.53 13.64 19.13
CA GLU A 9 -40.98 12.67 20.12
C GLU A 9 -40.08 12.70 21.37
N ALA A 10 -40.67 12.45 22.54
CA ALA A 10 -39.95 12.37 23.80
C ALA A 10 -38.85 11.30 23.73
N GLY A 11 -37.63 11.67 24.14
CA GLY A 11 -36.46 10.79 24.09
C GLY A 11 -35.75 10.70 22.74
N LYS A 12 -36.24 11.37 21.69
CA LYS A 12 -35.54 11.47 20.40
C LYS A 12 -34.77 12.79 20.29
N SER A 13 -33.71 12.79 19.49
CA SER A 13 -32.94 13.99 19.15
C SER A 13 -32.78 14.09 17.64
N LEU A 14 -32.82 15.32 17.12
CA LEU A 14 -32.54 15.64 15.73
C LEU A 14 -31.07 16.05 15.60
N LEU A 15 -30.28 15.24 14.90
CA LEU A 15 -28.90 15.57 14.55
C LEU A 15 -28.89 16.33 13.22
N THR A 16 -28.56 17.62 13.26
CA THR A 16 -28.36 18.42 12.05
C THR A 16 -26.87 18.48 11.74
N VAL A 17 -26.48 18.03 10.55
CA VAL A 17 -25.09 18.10 10.07
C VAL A 17 -25.02 19.01 8.85
N ARG A 18 -24.24 20.08 8.95
CA ARG A 18 -23.86 20.94 7.83
C ARG A 18 -22.45 20.58 7.39
N VAL A 19 -22.33 20.02 6.19
CA VAL A 19 -21.05 19.71 5.55
C VAL A 19 -20.76 20.71 4.44
N LYS A 20 -19.48 20.99 4.23
CA LYS A 20 -18.98 21.62 3.00
C LYS A 20 -18.25 20.53 2.25
N GLU A 21 -18.68 20.24 1.03
CA GLU A 21 -18.02 19.24 0.21
C GLU A 21 -16.57 19.67 -0.08
N ALA A 22 -15.65 18.73 0.14
CA ALA A 22 -14.26 18.91 -0.26
C ALA A 22 -14.12 18.65 -1.76
N LYS A 23 -13.04 19.15 -2.37
CA LYS A 23 -12.70 18.78 -3.75
C LYS A 23 -12.53 17.25 -3.81
N THR A 24 -13.30 16.61 -4.69
CA THR A 24 -13.33 15.16 -4.85
C THR A 24 -12.11 14.65 -5.60
N ALA A 25 -11.59 15.43 -6.55
CA ALA A 25 -10.38 15.11 -7.30
C ALA A 25 -9.14 15.83 -6.75
N TYR A 26 -8.01 15.13 -6.78
CA TYR A 26 -6.70 15.71 -6.51
C TYR A 26 -5.64 15.14 -7.45
N PHE A 27 -4.59 15.93 -7.69
CA PHE A 27 -3.45 15.59 -8.53
C PHE A 27 -2.19 16.20 -7.95
N GLY A 28 -1.05 15.55 -8.14
CA GLY A 28 0.26 16.04 -7.74
C GLY A 28 1.37 15.47 -8.59
N VAL A 29 2.51 16.17 -8.53
CA VAL A 29 3.78 15.74 -9.12
C VAL A 29 4.82 15.60 -8.02
N THR A 30 5.79 14.72 -8.23
CA THR A 30 6.84 14.41 -7.26
C THR A 30 8.19 14.37 -7.94
N SER A 31 9.23 14.71 -7.19
CA SER A 31 10.63 14.52 -7.56
C SER A 31 11.40 14.14 -6.30
N ASP A 32 12.17 13.07 -6.38
CA ASP A 32 12.97 12.52 -5.28
C ASP A 32 14.20 11.77 -5.83
N ASN A 33 15.04 11.26 -4.93
CA ASN A 33 16.21 10.44 -5.26
C ASN A 33 16.19 9.07 -4.56
N TYR A 34 15.00 8.50 -4.37
CA TYR A 34 14.80 7.28 -3.57
C TYR A 34 14.89 5.98 -4.38
N SER A 35 15.68 5.98 -5.46
CA SER A 35 15.92 4.83 -6.33
C SER A 35 17.37 4.37 -6.27
N ALA A 36 17.61 3.10 -6.58
CA ALA A 36 18.97 2.58 -6.67
C ALA A 36 19.71 3.22 -7.87
N PRO A 37 20.99 3.60 -7.74
CA PRO A 37 21.73 4.24 -8.82
C PRO A 37 21.77 3.42 -10.12
N VAL A 38 21.80 2.10 -10.02
CA VAL A 38 21.87 1.17 -11.17
C VAL A 38 20.68 1.27 -12.13
N VAL A 39 19.54 1.76 -11.66
CA VAL A 39 18.32 1.98 -12.46
C VAL A 39 17.97 3.48 -12.58
N GLY A 40 18.90 4.36 -12.18
CA GLY A 40 18.73 5.80 -12.07
C GLY A 40 18.32 6.24 -10.67
N SER A 41 19.08 7.14 -10.05
CA SER A 41 18.86 7.62 -8.68
C SER A 41 17.65 8.56 -8.59
N GLU A 42 17.57 9.52 -9.51
CA GLU A 42 16.53 10.54 -9.52
C GLU A 42 15.23 10.01 -10.12
N ARG A 43 14.13 10.33 -9.48
CA ARG A 43 12.78 9.94 -9.87
C ARG A 43 11.91 11.15 -10.10
N TYR A 44 10.99 11.01 -11.03
CA TYR A 44 9.83 11.86 -11.20
C TYR A 44 8.58 11.00 -11.18
N GLY A 45 7.52 11.54 -10.59
CA GLY A 45 6.25 10.83 -10.52
C GLY A 45 5.06 11.76 -10.59
N ILE A 46 3.94 11.20 -11.00
CA ILE A 46 2.63 11.84 -10.95
C ILE A 46 1.70 10.95 -10.13
N TYR A 47 0.78 11.57 -9.42
CA TYR A 47 -0.26 10.85 -8.71
C TYR A 47 -1.56 11.64 -8.69
N GLY A 48 -2.66 10.94 -8.48
CA GLY A 48 -3.95 11.56 -8.33
C GLY A 48 -4.97 10.59 -7.77
N GLY A 49 -6.15 11.12 -7.48
CA GLY A 49 -7.22 10.31 -6.95
C GLY A 49 -8.55 11.02 -6.93
N LEU A 50 -9.58 10.21 -6.69
CA LEU A 50 -10.97 10.62 -6.56
C LEU A 50 -11.51 10.12 -5.22
N ARG A 51 -12.21 10.96 -4.47
CA ARG A 51 -12.79 10.64 -3.16
C ARG A 51 -14.30 10.73 -3.21
N SER A 52 -14.97 9.79 -2.53
CA SER A 52 -16.42 9.72 -2.42
C SER A 52 -17.13 9.78 -3.78
N THR A 53 -16.69 8.95 -4.74
CA THR A 53 -17.16 8.99 -6.12
C THR A 53 -18.21 7.91 -6.42
N LEU A 54 -17.93 6.63 -6.14
CA LEU A 54 -18.96 5.59 -6.31
C LEU A 54 -19.86 5.50 -5.08
N ILE A 55 -19.25 5.55 -3.90
CA ILE A 55 -19.99 5.57 -2.62
C ILE A 55 -19.36 6.57 -1.64
N PRO A 56 -20.11 7.04 -0.63
CA PRO A 56 -19.57 7.96 0.37
C PRO A 56 -18.35 7.38 1.10
N GLY A 57 -17.23 8.09 1.05
CA GLY A 57 -16.00 7.74 1.76
C GLY A 57 -15.07 6.77 1.04
N ASP A 58 -15.39 6.33 -0.19
CA ASP A 58 -14.45 5.58 -1.00
C ASP A 58 -13.31 6.46 -1.55
N GLU A 59 -12.25 5.81 -2.02
CA GLU A 59 -11.11 6.48 -2.65
C GLU A 59 -10.54 5.63 -3.79
N PHE A 60 -10.40 6.26 -4.95
CA PHE A 60 -9.55 5.80 -6.04
C PHE A 60 -8.24 6.57 -5.99
N PHE A 61 -7.13 5.87 -6.15
CA PHE A 61 -5.81 6.44 -6.26
C PHE A 61 -5.04 5.77 -7.38
N ALA A 62 -4.29 6.56 -8.13
CA ALA A 62 -3.35 6.09 -9.13
C ALA A 62 -2.06 6.89 -9.04
N SER A 63 -0.92 6.22 -9.24
CA SER A 63 0.36 6.88 -9.41
C SER A 63 1.22 6.20 -10.46
N TYR A 64 2.13 6.98 -11.04
CA TYR A 64 3.18 6.53 -11.92
C TYR A 64 4.48 7.18 -11.50
N ASN A 65 5.52 6.38 -11.28
CA ASN A 65 6.86 6.83 -10.96
C ASN A 65 7.84 6.28 -11.99
N ARG A 66 8.81 7.09 -12.41
CA ARG A 66 9.92 6.65 -13.26
C ARG A 66 11.22 7.31 -12.87
N THR A 67 12.33 6.64 -13.14
CA THR A 67 13.65 7.24 -13.01
C THR A 67 13.98 8.13 -14.21
N THR A 68 14.90 9.07 -14.02
CA THR A 68 15.37 9.99 -15.05
C THR A 68 16.07 9.27 -16.19
N SER A 69 16.88 8.26 -15.86
CA SER A 69 17.53 7.38 -16.84
C SER A 69 16.54 6.47 -17.59
N GLY A 70 15.30 6.34 -17.10
CA GLY A 70 14.31 5.42 -17.64
C GLY A 70 14.47 3.97 -17.17
N GLY A 71 15.45 3.71 -16.29
CA GLY A 71 15.79 2.37 -15.80
C GLY A 71 14.78 1.75 -14.84
N SER A 72 13.83 2.49 -14.29
CA SER A 72 12.77 1.93 -13.44
C SER A 72 11.47 2.69 -13.63
N ASN A 73 10.38 1.92 -13.60
CA ASN A 73 9.02 2.37 -13.79
C ASN A 73 8.09 1.61 -12.83
N ALA A 74 7.17 2.31 -12.19
CA ALA A 74 6.21 1.71 -11.28
C ALA A 74 4.85 2.40 -11.40
N LEU A 75 3.81 1.60 -11.56
CA LEU A 75 2.42 2.01 -11.43
C LEU A 75 1.87 1.52 -10.09
N ASP A 76 0.97 2.27 -9.49
CA ASP A 76 0.23 1.85 -8.30
C ASP A 76 -1.21 2.33 -8.40
N PHE A 77 -2.14 1.38 -8.45
CA PHE A 77 -3.58 1.62 -8.46
C PHE A 77 -4.17 1.07 -7.17
N LEU A 78 -4.99 1.89 -6.52
CA LEU A 78 -5.64 1.53 -5.26
C LEU A 78 -7.11 1.96 -5.31
N TYR A 79 -7.98 1.04 -4.93
CA TYR A 79 -9.36 1.34 -4.61
C TYR A 79 -9.63 0.92 -3.17
N ARG A 80 -10.15 1.84 -2.35
CA ARG A 80 -10.52 1.56 -0.97
C ARG A 80 -11.93 2.03 -0.69
N THR A 81 -12.69 1.21 0.02
CA THR A 81 -14.08 1.49 0.34
C THR A 81 -14.40 1.18 1.80
N PRO A 82 -15.09 2.06 2.52
CA PRO A 82 -15.56 1.79 3.87
C PRO A 82 -16.75 0.82 3.83
N ILE A 83 -16.79 -0.13 4.76
CA ILE A 83 -17.86 -1.14 4.80
C ILE A 83 -18.74 -1.06 6.06
N ASN A 84 -18.38 -0.24 7.04
CA ASN A 84 -19.19 -0.02 8.24
C ASN A 84 -18.89 1.33 8.94
N ALA A 85 -19.74 1.71 9.89
CA ALA A 85 -19.63 2.96 10.64
C ALA A 85 -18.37 3.06 11.53
N GLN A 86 -17.75 1.94 11.87
CA GLN A 86 -16.49 1.93 12.62
C GLN A 86 -15.26 2.19 11.75
N ASN A 87 -15.44 2.48 10.45
CA ASN A 87 -14.38 2.67 9.47
C ASN A 87 -13.57 1.39 9.21
N GLY A 88 -14.27 0.25 9.21
CA GLY A 88 -13.77 -0.94 8.54
C GLY A 88 -13.69 -0.70 7.03
N THR A 89 -12.65 -1.22 6.37
CA THR A 89 -12.38 -0.96 4.95
C THR A 89 -11.99 -2.23 4.20
N ILE A 90 -12.38 -2.30 2.93
CA ILE A 90 -11.79 -3.21 1.96
C ILE A 90 -10.95 -2.39 0.99
N GLN A 91 -9.78 -2.92 0.63
CA GLN A 91 -8.85 -2.29 -0.30
C GLN A 91 -8.36 -3.29 -1.33
N LEU A 92 -8.42 -2.91 -2.60
CA LEU A 92 -7.77 -3.58 -3.71
C LEU A 92 -6.57 -2.75 -4.16
N ARG A 93 -5.43 -3.39 -4.40
CA ARG A 93 -4.22 -2.75 -4.94
C ARG A 93 -3.67 -3.55 -6.12
N VAL A 94 -3.27 -2.85 -7.17
CA VAL A 94 -2.57 -3.40 -8.33
C VAL A 94 -1.35 -2.53 -8.60
N ALA A 95 -0.16 -3.11 -8.47
CA ALA A 95 1.09 -2.35 -8.54
C ALA A 95 2.15 -3.04 -9.42
N PRO A 96 2.04 -2.95 -10.75
CA PRO A 96 3.05 -3.46 -11.66
C PRO A 96 4.25 -2.51 -11.74
N SER A 97 5.43 -3.08 -11.87
CA SER A 97 6.69 -2.36 -12.02
C SER A 97 7.62 -3.11 -12.95
N TRP A 98 8.52 -2.38 -13.60
CA TRP A 98 9.54 -2.93 -14.47
C TRP A 98 10.79 -2.06 -14.42
N TYR A 99 11.93 -2.72 -14.61
CA TYR A 99 13.22 -2.06 -14.57
C TYR A 99 14.17 -2.64 -15.62
N ASN A 100 15.16 -1.83 -15.97
CA ASN A 100 16.31 -2.19 -16.76
C ASN A 100 17.52 -1.49 -16.15
N ILE A 101 18.64 -2.20 -15.98
CA ILE A 101 19.87 -1.58 -15.49
C ILE A 101 20.39 -0.61 -16.55
N THR A 102 20.39 0.67 -16.22
CA THR A 102 20.84 1.76 -17.11
C THR A 102 22.25 2.24 -16.79
N ASP A 103 22.85 1.72 -15.72
CA ASP A 103 24.24 2.02 -15.39
C ASP A 103 25.20 1.55 -16.50
N ASN A 104 26.17 2.38 -16.85
CA ASN A 104 27.06 2.10 -17.99
C ASN A 104 28.06 0.98 -17.71
N GLU A 105 28.46 0.78 -16.44
CA GLU A 105 29.44 -0.25 -16.07
C GLU A 105 28.77 -1.62 -16.03
N ILE A 106 27.53 -1.71 -15.55
CA ILE A 106 26.81 -2.97 -15.38
C ILE A 106 25.89 -3.26 -16.57
N GLY A 107 25.08 -2.29 -16.99
CA GLY A 107 24.03 -2.47 -18.00
C GLY A 107 24.58 -2.90 -19.36
N ASN A 108 25.68 -2.30 -19.81
CA ASN A 108 26.30 -2.63 -21.10
C ASN A 108 26.94 -4.03 -21.14
N LEU A 109 27.27 -4.61 -19.98
CA LEU A 109 27.94 -5.91 -19.90
C LEU A 109 26.94 -7.07 -19.79
N PHE A 110 25.84 -6.87 -19.07
CA PHE A 110 24.98 -7.97 -18.65
C PHE A 110 23.53 -7.90 -19.14
N ASP A 111 23.06 -6.75 -19.65
CA ASP A 111 21.69 -6.56 -20.15
C ASP A 111 20.64 -7.17 -19.20
N ILE A 112 20.49 -6.52 -18.03
CA ILE A 112 19.67 -7.02 -16.94
C ILE A 112 18.38 -6.20 -16.85
N ASP A 113 17.25 -6.87 -17.05
CA ASP A 113 15.92 -6.31 -16.91
C ASP A 113 15.03 -7.19 -16.01
N GLY A 114 13.91 -6.64 -15.58
CA GLY A 114 12.95 -7.42 -14.82
C GLY A 114 11.63 -6.71 -14.65
N ASN A 115 10.66 -7.47 -14.16
CA ASN A 115 9.34 -6.96 -13.83
C ASN A 115 8.79 -7.62 -12.57
N SER A 116 7.87 -6.93 -11.91
CA SER A 116 7.13 -7.42 -10.75
C SER A 116 5.69 -6.94 -10.83
N GLN A 117 4.76 -7.85 -10.61
CA GLN A 117 3.32 -7.61 -10.59
C GLN A 117 2.79 -7.97 -9.21
N LEU A 118 2.11 -7.01 -8.56
CA LEU A 118 1.44 -7.21 -7.29
C LEU A 118 -0.06 -7.00 -7.44
N TYR A 119 -0.84 -7.97 -6.97
CA TYR A 119 -2.28 -7.86 -6.75
C TYR A 119 -2.57 -8.16 -5.27
N GLU A 120 -3.24 -7.25 -4.58
CA GLU A 120 -3.49 -7.41 -3.15
C GLU A 120 -4.93 -7.01 -2.79
N LEU A 121 -5.60 -7.88 -2.03
CA LEU A 121 -6.88 -7.59 -1.39
C LEU A 121 -6.70 -7.56 0.11
N THR A 122 -7.13 -6.49 0.76
CA THR A 122 -6.98 -6.30 2.21
C THR A 122 -8.28 -5.87 2.84
N TYR A 123 -8.68 -6.58 3.89
CA TYR A 123 -9.73 -6.18 4.82
C TYR A 123 -9.11 -5.65 6.11
N ARG A 124 -9.56 -4.49 6.58
CA ARG A 124 -9.13 -3.88 7.84
C ARG A 124 -10.34 -3.50 8.68
N GLN A 125 -10.30 -3.83 9.96
CA GLN A 125 -11.35 -3.53 10.91
C GLN A 125 -10.79 -2.88 12.19
N PRO A 126 -11.12 -1.61 12.46
CA PRO A 126 -10.97 -1.05 13.79
C PRO A 126 -11.83 -1.83 14.79
N LEU A 127 -11.20 -2.35 15.85
CA LEU A 127 -11.88 -3.02 16.97
C LEU A 127 -12.16 -2.06 18.12
N MET A 128 -11.34 -1.02 18.25
CA MET A 128 -11.55 0.09 19.17
C MET A 128 -11.25 1.38 18.44
N ARG A 129 -12.19 2.32 18.43
CA ARG A 129 -12.02 3.61 17.76
C ARG A 129 -12.66 4.73 18.57
N THR A 130 -11.82 5.66 19.01
CA THR A 130 -12.18 6.88 19.72
C THR A 130 -11.41 8.05 19.13
N PHE A 131 -11.71 9.28 19.55
CA PHE A 131 -10.94 10.46 19.11
C PHE A 131 -9.46 10.42 19.50
N ARG A 132 -9.10 9.63 20.53
CA ARG A 132 -7.73 9.57 21.07
C ARG A 132 -7.02 8.27 20.78
N LYS A 133 -7.74 7.18 20.50
CA LYS A 133 -7.15 5.86 20.32
C LYS A 133 -7.84 5.10 19.21
N GLU A 134 -7.06 4.45 18.37
CA GLU A 134 -7.53 3.46 17.41
C GLU A 134 -6.68 2.20 17.53
N PHE A 135 -7.33 1.04 17.60
CA PHE A 135 -6.70 -0.27 17.43
C PHE A 135 -7.47 -1.01 16.35
N ALA A 136 -6.76 -1.49 15.34
CA ALA A 136 -7.33 -2.19 14.20
C ALA A 136 -6.54 -3.45 13.88
N LEU A 137 -7.28 -4.45 13.38
CA LEU A 137 -6.69 -5.64 12.79
C LEU A 137 -6.93 -5.62 11.28
N SER A 138 -6.03 -6.23 10.54
CA SER A 138 -6.19 -6.44 9.10
C SER A 138 -5.81 -7.85 8.68
N LEU A 139 -6.48 -8.31 7.62
CA LEU A 139 -6.16 -9.53 6.92
C LEU A 139 -6.04 -9.19 5.43
N GLY A 140 -4.89 -9.49 4.86
CA GLY A 140 -4.59 -9.25 3.44
C GLY A 140 -4.12 -10.52 2.76
N PHE A 141 -4.37 -10.61 1.46
CA PHE A 141 -3.85 -11.67 0.61
C PHE A 141 -3.23 -11.07 -0.64
N ALA A 142 -1.96 -11.40 -0.89
CA ALA A 142 -1.17 -10.84 -1.98
C ALA A 142 -0.70 -11.92 -2.95
N PHE A 143 -0.91 -11.67 -4.24
CA PHE A 143 -0.29 -12.38 -5.35
C PHE A 143 0.84 -11.52 -5.89
N GLN A 144 2.07 -11.99 -5.74
CA GLN A 144 3.24 -11.33 -6.30
C GLN A 144 3.93 -12.26 -7.29
N ASN A 145 4.15 -11.78 -8.50
CA ASN A 145 4.88 -12.49 -9.53
C ASN A 145 6.02 -11.59 -10.00
N GLY A 146 7.22 -12.12 -10.10
CA GLY A 146 8.38 -11.40 -10.61
C GLY A 146 9.23 -12.27 -11.51
N ASN A 147 10.00 -11.61 -12.37
CA ASN A 147 10.98 -12.23 -13.23
C ASN A 147 12.12 -11.25 -13.51
N THR A 148 13.32 -11.78 -13.66
CA THR A 148 14.55 -11.08 -14.02
C THR A 148 15.22 -11.81 -15.18
N ASN A 149 15.59 -11.08 -16.21
CA ASN A 149 16.34 -11.57 -17.35
C ASN A 149 17.77 -11.02 -17.30
N VAL A 150 18.70 -11.78 -17.87
CA VAL A 150 20.10 -11.40 -18.05
C VAL A 150 20.51 -11.82 -19.46
N GLY A 151 20.99 -10.88 -20.27
CA GLY A 151 21.32 -11.13 -21.68
C GLY A 151 20.11 -11.56 -22.51
N GLY A 152 18.93 -10.99 -22.23
CA GLY A 152 17.66 -11.33 -22.90
C GLY A 152 17.11 -12.73 -22.59
N THR A 153 17.70 -13.46 -21.65
CA THR A 153 17.23 -14.80 -21.23
C THR A 153 16.96 -14.83 -19.72
N ASN A 154 15.92 -15.54 -19.30
CA ASN A 154 15.71 -15.86 -17.89
C ASN A 154 16.68 -16.97 -17.45
N LEU A 155 17.96 -16.63 -17.29
CA LEU A 155 19.04 -17.59 -17.04
C LEU A 155 18.91 -18.37 -15.72
N PHE A 156 18.06 -17.92 -14.79
CA PHE A 156 17.93 -18.52 -13.45
C PHE A 156 16.51 -19.01 -13.13
N ASP A 157 15.64 -19.16 -14.14
CA ASP A 157 14.20 -19.43 -13.94
C ASP A 157 13.62 -18.61 -12.79
N THR A 158 13.88 -17.30 -12.84
CA THR A 158 13.53 -16.34 -11.80
C THR A 158 12.03 -16.06 -11.70
N ASN A 159 11.19 -16.96 -12.22
CA ASN A 159 9.74 -16.95 -12.04
C ASN A 159 9.43 -17.07 -10.54
N ASN A 160 9.51 -15.92 -9.85
CA ASN A 160 9.38 -15.83 -8.42
C ASN A 160 7.93 -15.44 -8.12
N ARG A 161 7.19 -16.39 -7.58
CA ARG A 161 5.76 -16.29 -7.32
C ARG A 161 5.55 -16.49 -5.84
N ALA A 162 5.14 -15.43 -5.17
CA ALA A 162 4.76 -15.47 -3.77
C ALA A 162 3.24 -15.33 -3.65
N ARG A 163 2.64 -16.16 -2.77
CA ARG A 163 1.27 -16.02 -2.30
C ARG A 163 1.31 -15.77 -0.82
N VAL A 164 0.96 -14.57 -0.40
CA VAL A 164 1.27 -14.12 0.97
C VAL A 164 -0.02 -13.78 1.70
N LEU A 165 -0.29 -14.51 2.78
CA LEU A 165 -1.27 -14.14 3.78
C LEU A 165 -0.64 -13.14 4.75
N LYS A 166 -1.26 -11.98 4.93
CA LYS A 166 -0.77 -10.89 5.77
C LYS A 166 -1.74 -10.65 6.91
N PHE A 167 -1.27 -10.72 8.14
CA PHE A 167 -2.03 -10.34 9.33
C PHE A 167 -1.43 -9.09 9.96
N GLY A 168 -2.19 -8.00 9.97
CA GLY A 168 -1.75 -6.70 10.46
C GLY A 168 -2.41 -6.30 11.77
N GLN A 169 -1.65 -5.57 12.58
CA GLN A 169 -2.12 -4.93 13.80
C GLN A 169 -1.68 -3.46 13.76
N ASP A 170 -2.63 -2.55 13.75
CA ASP A 170 -2.37 -1.10 13.75
C ASP A 170 -2.82 -0.49 15.07
N PHE A 171 -2.01 0.40 15.62
CA PHE A 171 -2.32 1.14 16.83
C PHE A 171 -1.99 2.62 16.66
N ILE A 172 -2.93 3.49 17.04
CA ILE A 172 -2.71 4.94 17.13
C ILE A 172 -3.19 5.40 18.49
N ALA A 173 -2.35 6.17 19.19
CA ALA A 173 -2.73 6.87 20.42
C ALA A 173 -2.33 8.34 20.35
N ARG A 174 -3.26 9.22 20.70
CA ARG A 174 -3.12 10.67 20.69
C ARG A 174 -3.28 11.20 22.10
N ASP A 175 -2.33 12.02 22.51
CA ASP A 175 -2.33 12.74 23.78
C ASP A 175 -2.16 14.26 23.53
N ALA A 176 -2.10 15.05 24.61
CA ALA A 176 -1.97 16.50 24.49
C ALA A 176 -0.62 16.95 23.90
N GLN A 177 0.40 16.09 23.98
CA GLN A 177 1.78 16.38 23.60
C GLN A 177 2.15 15.76 22.25
N GLY A 178 1.36 14.82 21.71
CA GLY A 178 1.72 14.15 20.47
C GLY A 178 0.90 12.93 20.10
N VAL A 179 1.46 12.15 19.17
CA VAL A 179 0.86 10.94 18.62
C VAL A 179 1.87 9.80 18.63
N TRP A 180 1.45 8.67 19.16
CA TRP A 180 2.10 7.38 18.96
C TRP A 180 1.38 6.62 17.84
N ALA A 181 2.15 6.05 16.92
CA ALA A 181 1.65 5.15 15.89
C ALA A 181 2.51 3.89 15.87
N GLY A 182 1.86 2.72 15.88
CA GLY A 182 2.50 1.42 15.80
C GLY A 182 1.84 0.56 14.72
N GLN A 183 2.64 -0.20 13.99
CA GLN A 183 2.19 -1.17 13.02
C GLN A 183 3.00 -2.45 13.17
N SER A 184 2.32 -3.59 13.11
CA SER A 184 2.94 -4.92 13.09
C SER A 184 2.29 -5.74 11.98
N SER A 185 3.09 -6.43 11.16
CA SER A 185 2.62 -7.31 10.08
C SER A 185 3.30 -8.66 10.15
N PHE A 186 2.51 -9.72 10.25
CA PHE A 186 2.94 -11.11 10.11
C PHE A 186 2.60 -11.57 8.70
N ASN A 187 3.60 -11.99 7.94
CA ASN A 187 3.46 -12.38 6.55
C ASN A 187 3.84 -13.85 6.42
N LEU A 188 2.92 -14.66 5.90
CA LEU A 188 3.10 -16.08 5.67
C LEU A 188 2.98 -16.36 4.18
N GLY A 189 4.09 -16.77 3.57
CA GLY A 189 4.15 -17.31 2.22
C GLY A 189 3.56 -18.71 2.17
N LEU A 190 2.60 -18.93 1.28
CA LEU A 190 1.81 -20.15 1.16
C LEU A 190 2.11 -20.87 -0.15
N ASP A 191 2.12 -22.20 -0.08
CA ASP A 191 2.27 -23.10 -1.22
C ASP A 191 0.92 -23.34 -1.94
N ILE A 192 0.40 -22.30 -2.57
CA ILE A 192 -0.87 -22.34 -3.30
C ILE A 192 -0.75 -21.53 -4.59
N PHE A 193 -1.63 -21.76 -5.56
CA PHE A 193 -1.67 -21.00 -6.82
C PHE A 193 -0.32 -20.89 -7.53
N ASP A 194 0.40 -22.01 -7.59
CA ASP A 194 1.70 -22.13 -8.27
C ASP A 194 2.72 -21.13 -7.71
N ALA A 195 2.84 -21.09 -6.38
CA ALA A 195 3.91 -20.39 -5.69
C ALA A 195 5.25 -21.08 -6.01
N THR A 196 6.33 -20.32 -6.11
CA THR A 196 7.66 -20.88 -6.35
C THR A 196 8.03 -21.81 -5.20
N ASP A 197 8.36 -23.06 -5.50
CA ASP A 197 8.86 -24.05 -4.56
C ASP A 197 10.27 -24.45 -4.98
N ASN A 198 11.27 -24.09 -4.16
CA ASN A 198 12.66 -24.38 -4.44
C ASN A 198 13.26 -25.28 -3.35
N PRO A 199 14.08 -26.28 -3.71
CA PRO A 199 14.75 -27.12 -2.73
C PRO A 199 15.89 -26.37 -2.00
N GLY A 200 16.06 -26.63 -0.71
CA GLY A 200 17.25 -26.22 0.05
C GLY A 200 17.32 -24.72 0.40
N PRO A 201 18.50 -24.07 0.37
CA PRO A 201 18.69 -22.68 0.82
C PRO A 201 18.33 -21.61 -0.23
N LEU A 202 17.71 -22.00 -1.35
CA LEU A 202 17.31 -21.09 -2.41
C LEU A 202 16.08 -20.28 -1.98
N ALA A 203 15.92 -19.08 -2.54
CA ALA A 203 14.74 -18.25 -2.27
C ALA A 203 13.46 -18.96 -2.74
N ASP A 204 12.43 -18.94 -1.92
CA ASP A 204 11.18 -19.69 -2.09
C ASP A 204 9.98 -18.76 -1.79
N GLY A 205 8.82 -19.04 -2.38
CA GLY A 205 7.55 -18.40 -2.06
C GLY A 205 6.98 -18.77 -0.68
N LYS A 206 7.53 -19.81 -0.03
CA LYS A 206 7.20 -20.28 1.32
C LYS A 206 8.14 -19.64 2.34
N PHE A 207 7.60 -18.73 3.14
CA PHE A 207 8.38 -18.05 4.18
C PHE A 207 7.49 -17.57 5.31
N PHE A 208 8.10 -17.21 6.44
CA PHE A 208 7.47 -16.40 7.45
C PHE A 208 8.32 -15.16 7.70
N SER A 209 7.68 -13.99 7.71
CA SER A 209 8.34 -12.74 8.11
C SER A 209 7.44 -11.94 9.04
N TRP A 210 8.08 -11.25 9.99
CA TRP A 210 7.42 -10.32 10.89
C TRP A 210 8.10 -8.96 10.77
N THR A 211 7.30 -7.93 10.48
CA THR A 211 7.77 -6.54 10.42
C THR A 211 7.02 -5.70 11.43
N GLY A 212 7.74 -4.80 12.09
CA GLY A 212 7.18 -3.88 13.08
C GLY A 212 7.71 -2.47 12.90
N GLN A 213 6.85 -1.48 13.06
CA GLN A 213 7.20 -0.06 13.03
C GLN A 213 6.55 0.66 14.21
N LEU A 214 7.32 1.52 14.88
CA LEU A 214 6.84 2.39 15.95
C LEU A 214 7.31 3.82 15.66
N GLN A 215 6.39 4.77 15.76
CA GLN A 215 6.65 6.19 15.53
C GLN A 215 6.04 7.03 16.66
N ARG A 216 6.79 8.05 17.11
CA ARG A 216 6.31 9.11 18.01
C ARG A 216 6.53 10.45 17.36
N VAL A 217 5.46 11.23 17.25
CA VAL A 217 5.51 12.65 16.91
C VAL A 217 5.13 13.43 18.15
N GLN A 218 5.93 14.45 18.50
CA GLN A 218 5.72 15.26 19.69
C GLN A 218 5.80 16.75 19.34
N ARG A 219 4.97 17.55 20.00
CA ARG A 219 5.06 19.01 19.98
C ARG A 219 6.22 19.45 20.88
N LEU A 220 7.09 20.29 20.34
CA LEU A 220 8.16 20.98 21.08
C LEU A 220 7.64 22.27 21.70
#